data_AF-A0A5U4Q8R4-F1
#
_entry.id   AF-A0A5U4Q8R4-F1
#
_cell.length_a   1.000
_cell.length_b   1.000
_cell.length_c   1.000
_cell.angle_alpha   90.00
_cell.angle_beta   90.00
_cell.angle_gamma   90.00
#
_symmetry.space_group_name_H-M   'P 1'
#
loop_
_entity.id
_entity.type
_entity.pdbx_description
1 polymer ?
#
loop_
_entity_poly.entity_id
_entity_poly.type
_entity_poly.pdbx_seq_one_letter_code
_entity_poly.pdbx_strand_id
1 'polypeptide(L)'
;MDFDFDDMAYPDIFLISGEEFKGSRNTGKNQVDIPFTDEPQIELGDILIQKIGSRELSLKVVDLSISKNGTLNVGTTHPHLLTLSVENLSSDAHRTAKSMNTFNIGSVSGEQVQIGESNHMLVNISITELVEKVANSGDPQAKSMLKQLLENSTVASIVGAGASALLGLL
;
A
#
# COMPACT_ATOMS: atom_id res chain seq x y z
N MET A 1 36.07 -7.67 17.70
CA MET A 1 36.55 -7.44 16.32
C MET A 1 36.63 -5.94 16.14
N ASP A 2 37.77 -5.43 15.69
CA ASP A 2 37.94 -4.02 15.34
C ASP A 2 37.03 -3.72 14.16
N PHE A 3 35.89 -3.09 14.46
CA PHE A 3 34.99 -2.56 13.46
C PHE A 3 35.69 -1.32 12.86
N ASP A 4 36.40 -1.50 11.74
CA ASP A 4 36.99 -0.43 10.92
C ASP A 4 35.88 0.36 10.21
N PHE A 5 35.11 1.09 11.02
CA PHE A 5 34.00 1.90 10.60
C PHE A 5 34.10 3.26 11.27
N ASP A 6 34.03 4.30 10.45
CA ASP A 6 33.98 5.65 10.93
C ASP A 6 32.62 5.91 11.59
N ASP A 7 32.65 6.30 12.86
CA ASP A 7 31.45 6.52 13.67
C ASP A 7 30.61 7.69 13.13
N MET A 8 31.18 8.59 12.32
CA MET A 8 30.41 9.65 11.67
C MET A 8 29.63 9.14 10.45
N ALA A 9 30.11 8.08 9.79
CA ALA A 9 29.44 7.48 8.63
C ALA A 9 28.40 6.43 9.03
N TYR A 10 28.74 5.57 9.99
CA TYR A 10 27.92 4.44 10.44
C TYR A 10 27.84 4.38 11.97
N PRO A 11 27.07 5.30 12.60
CA PRO A 11 26.97 5.42 14.06
C PRO A 11 26.09 4.34 14.70
N ASP A 12 25.23 3.68 13.93
CA ASP A 12 24.19 2.78 14.45
C ASP A 12 24.63 1.31 14.43
N ILE A 13 24.14 0.53 15.40
CA ILE A 13 24.32 -0.91 15.46
C ILE A 13 22.96 -1.59 15.26
N PHE A 14 22.91 -2.54 14.35
CA PHE A 14 21.74 -3.35 14.02
C PHE A 14 22.02 -4.82 14.30
N LEU A 15 21.09 -5.52 14.93
CA LEU A 15 21.07 -6.98 14.95
C LEU A 15 20.17 -7.49 13.82
N ILE A 16 20.73 -8.34 12.96
CA ILE A 16 20.01 -9.06 11.91
C ILE A 16 20.22 -10.55 12.17
N SER A 17 19.14 -11.30 12.37
CA SER A 17 19.19 -12.75 12.61
C SER A 17 20.17 -13.19 13.74
N GLY A 18 20.41 -12.31 14.71
CA GLY A 18 21.32 -12.54 15.85
C GLY A 18 22.77 -12.11 15.64
N GLU A 19 23.13 -11.61 14.46
CA GLU A 19 24.46 -11.08 14.13
C GLU A 19 24.45 -9.54 14.15
N GLU A 20 25.53 -8.93 14.64
CA GLU A 20 25.66 -7.49 14.83
C GLU A 20 26.32 -6.83 13.61
N PHE A 21 25.63 -5.86 13.03
CA PHE A 21 26.05 -5.09 11.87
C PHE A 21 26.13 -3.60 12.23
N LYS A 22 27.16 -2.91 11.75
CA LYS A 22 27.19 -1.44 11.75
C LYS A 22 26.44 -0.89 10.55
N GLY A 23 25.77 0.23 10.73
CA GLY A 23 25.05 0.89 9.65
C GLY A 23 24.66 2.31 10.01
N SER A 24 23.81 2.89 9.17
CA SER A 24 23.24 4.22 9.38
C SER A 24 21.76 4.19 9.06
N ARG A 25 20.95 4.83 9.90
CA ARG A 25 19.50 4.94 9.66
C ARG A 25 19.10 6.34 9.21
N ASN A 26 18.37 6.40 8.11
CA ASN A 26 17.64 7.57 7.69
C ASN A 26 16.16 7.47 8.09
N THR A 27 15.82 8.02 9.24
CA THR A 27 14.44 8.06 9.75
C THR A 27 13.46 8.80 8.83
N GLY A 28 13.92 9.81 8.08
CA GLY A 28 13.06 10.58 7.17
C GLY A 28 12.62 9.79 5.93
N LYS A 29 13.45 8.83 5.49
CA LYS A 29 13.16 7.95 4.35
C LYS A 29 12.79 6.53 4.76
N ASN A 30 12.74 6.23 6.07
CA ASN A 30 12.54 4.89 6.59
C ASN A 30 13.52 3.87 6.00
N GLN A 31 14.78 4.27 5.91
CA GLN A 31 15.83 3.52 5.24
C GLN A 31 16.98 3.23 6.19
N VAL A 32 17.56 2.04 6.09
CA VAL A 32 18.73 1.60 6.85
C VAL A 32 19.79 1.14 5.86
N ASP A 33 20.97 1.75 5.95
CA ASP A 33 22.10 1.47 5.07
C ASP A 33 23.17 0.70 5.85
N ILE A 34 23.49 -0.51 5.39
CA ILE A 34 24.40 -1.45 6.03
C ILE A 34 25.53 -1.78 5.05
N PRO A 35 26.75 -1.29 5.30
CA PRO A 35 27.93 -1.72 4.55
C PRO A 35 28.25 -3.19 4.81
N PHE A 36 28.59 -3.94 3.76
CA PHE A 36 28.93 -5.35 3.85
C PHE A 36 30.03 -5.78 2.87
N THR A 37 30.74 -6.86 3.22
CA THR A 37 31.68 -7.55 2.31
C THR A 37 31.12 -8.89 1.88
N ASP A 38 30.60 -9.65 2.84
CA ASP A 38 29.83 -10.87 2.59
C ASP A 38 28.33 -10.56 2.69
N GLU A 39 27.53 -11.07 1.75
CA GLU A 39 26.12 -10.71 1.64
C GLU A 39 25.34 -11.25 2.85
N PRO A 40 24.76 -10.37 3.69
CA PRO A 40 24.02 -10.83 4.86
C PRO A 40 22.74 -11.54 4.42
N GLN A 41 22.41 -12.65 5.09
CA GLN A 41 21.18 -13.39 4.83
C GLN A 41 20.01 -12.63 5.45
N ILE A 42 19.34 -11.83 4.63
CA ILE A 42 18.16 -11.06 5.03
C ILE A 42 17.04 -11.21 4.01
N GLU A 43 15.84 -11.48 4.49
CA GLU A 43 14.64 -11.65 3.67
C GLU A 43 13.61 -10.54 3.94
N LEU A 44 12.69 -10.37 2.99
CA LEU A 44 11.56 -9.47 3.16
C LEU A 44 10.67 -9.97 4.30
N GLY A 45 10.36 -9.09 5.24
CA GLY A 45 9.58 -9.42 6.43
C GLY A 45 10.41 -9.72 7.68
N ASP A 46 11.74 -9.84 7.56
CA ASP A 46 12.62 -10.02 8.71
C ASP A 46 12.58 -8.82 9.66
N ILE A 47 12.91 -9.08 10.93
CA ILE A 47 12.94 -8.07 11.99
C ILE A 47 14.39 -7.74 12.32
N LEU A 48 14.80 -6.50 12.05
CA LEU A 48 16.04 -5.91 12.55
C LEU A 48 15.81 -5.29 13.92
N ILE A 49 16.84 -5.35 14.76
CA ILE A 49 16.84 -4.67 16.05
C ILE A 49 17.93 -3.59 16.02
N GLN A 50 17.53 -2.32 16.01
CA GLN A 50 18.48 -1.21 16.17
C GLN A 50 18.73 -0.97 17.66
N LYS A 51 20.00 -1.02 18.09
CA LYS A 51 20.41 -0.65 19.45
C LYS A 51 20.67 0.85 19.52
N ILE A 52 19.93 1.55 20.37
CA ILE A 52 20.07 2.98 20.63
C ILE A 52 20.33 3.17 22.12
N GLY A 53 21.61 3.21 22.51
CA GLY A 53 22.00 3.26 23.93
C GLY A 53 21.54 2.02 24.68
N SER A 54 20.66 2.20 25.68
CA SER A 54 20.05 1.09 26.45
C SER A 54 18.71 0.61 25.87
N ARG A 55 18.26 1.17 24.76
CA ARG A 55 16.95 0.87 24.15
C ARG A 55 17.14 0.11 22.86
N GLU A 56 16.20 -0.77 22.57
CA GLU A 56 16.15 -1.56 21.35
C GLU A 56 14.90 -1.16 20.57
N LEU A 57 15.06 -1.06 19.26
CA LEU A 57 13.98 -0.70 18.36
C LEU A 57 13.83 -1.76 17.27
N SER A 58 12.64 -2.35 17.19
CA SER A 58 12.32 -3.38 16.21
C SER A 58 11.83 -2.77 14.91
N LEU A 59 12.48 -3.16 13.82
CA LEU A 59 12.28 -2.65 12.47
C LEU A 59 11.97 -3.82 11.54
N LYS A 60 10.87 -3.79 10.80
CA LYS A 60 10.52 -4.82 9.83
C LYS A 60 11.05 -4.45 8.44
N VAL A 61 11.74 -5.36 7.76
CA VAL A 61 12.14 -5.16 6.36
C VAL A 61 10.90 -5.19 5.47
N VAL A 62 10.71 -4.14 4.68
CA VAL A 62 9.66 -4.08 3.65
C VAL A 62 10.21 -4.18 2.24
N ASP A 63 11.46 -3.76 2.03
CA ASP A 63 12.16 -3.83 0.74
C ASP A 63 13.67 -3.86 0.97
N LEU A 64 14.43 -4.43 0.03
CA LEU A 64 15.89 -4.51 0.11
C LEU A 64 16.52 -4.22 -1.26
N SER A 65 17.64 -3.52 -1.26
CA SER A 65 18.39 -3.17 -2.45
C SER A 65 19.89 -3.27 -2.19
N ILE A 66 20.60 -3.92 -3.10
CA ILE A 66 22.04 -4.17 -2.97
C ILE A 66 22.80 -3.34 -4.00
N SER A 67 23.68 -2.47 -3.51
CA SER A 67 24.55 -1.64 -4.33
C SER A 67 25.99 -2.15 -4.27
N LYS A 68 26.44 -2.77 -5.36
CA LYS A 68 27.83 -3.24 -5.48
C LYS A 68 28.77 -2.03 -5.57
N ASN A 69 29.82 -1.99 -4.73
CA ASN A 69 30.72 -0.85 -4.61
C ASN A 69 30.02 0.45 -4.14
N GLY A 70 28.88 0.33 -3.45
CA GLY A 70 28.01 1.45 -3.08
C GLY A 70 28.53 2.30 -1.93
N THR A 71 29.42 1.79 -1.08
CA THR A 71 30.00 2.56 0.04
C THR A 71 31.10 3.53 -0.42
N LEU A 72 31.68 3.27 -1.60
CA LEU A 72 32.86 3.95 -2.12
C LEU A 72 34.06 3.96 -1.13
N ASN A 73 34.08 3.02 -0.17
CA ASN A 73 35.02 2.95 0.95
C ASN A 73 35.02 4.21 1.85
N VAL A 74 33.90 4.93 1.91
CA VAL A 74 33.75 6.09 2.78
C VAL A 74 33.39 5.60 4.18
N GLY A 75 34.32 5.72 5.12
CA GLY A 75 34.09 5.35 6.51
C GLY A 75 33.92 3.85 6.77
N THR A 76 34.35 3.00 5.82
CA THR A 76 34.33 1.55 5.95
C THR A 76 35.26 0.89 4.91
N THR A 77 35.85 -0.26 5.25
CA THR A 77 36.59 -1.13 4.30
C THR A 77 35.68 -2.07 3.50
N HIS A 78 34.39 -2.07 3.81
CA HIS A 78 33.39 -2.91 3.16
C HIS A 78 32.90 -2.24 1.86
N PRO A 79 33.08 -2.86 0.68
CA PRO A 79 32.80 -2.20 -0.60
C PRO A 79 31.30 -2.13 -0.94
N HIS A 80 30.49 -3.07 -0.48
CA HIS A 80 29.07 -3.15 -0.86
C HIS A 80 28.17 -2.45 0.15
N LEU A 81 27.06 -1.90 -0.33
CA LEU A 81 26.05 -1.27 0.52
C LEU A 81 24.72 -1.99 0.36
N LEU A 82 24.17 -2.46 1.47
CA LEU A 82 22.82 -2.98 1.56
C LEU A 82 21.92 -1.87 2.06
N THR A 83 20.90 -1.56 1.29
CA THR A 83 19.93 -0.54 1.59
C THR A 83 18.59 -1.20 1.86
N LEU A 84 18.11 -1.09 3.08
CA LEU A 84 16.87 -1.70 3.55
C LEU A 84 15.83 -0.62 3.75
N SER A 85 14.65 -0.79 3.16
CA SER A 85 13.48 -0.02 3.56
C SER A 85 12.83 -0.74 4.74
N VAL A 86 12.58 -0.01 5.82
CA VAL A 86 12.13 -0.59 7.09
C VAL A 86 10.91 0.11 7.69
N GLU A 87 10.04 -0.65 8.33
CA GLU A 87 8.90 -0.12 9.08
C GLU A 87 9.12 -0.27 10.59
N ASN A 88 8.77 0.75 11.37
CA ASN A 88 9.03 0.75 12.81
C ASN A 88 7.91 0.06 13.59
N LEU A 89 8.17 -1.14 14.09
CA LEU A 89 7.20 -1.93 14.86
C LEU A 89 7.05 -1.42 16.30
N SER A 90 8.11 -0.87 16.89
CA SER A 90 8.08 -0.37 18.28
C SER A 90 7.43 1.01 18.40
N SER A 91 7.27 1.75 17.30
CA SER A 91 6.56 3.03 17.29
C SER A 91 5.04 2.87 17.32
N ASP A 92 4.47 1.71 16.98
CA ASP A 92 3.02 1.51 17.02
C ASP A 92 2.41 1.62 18.43
N ALA A 93 3.21 1.42 19.49
CA ALA A 93 2.74 1.61 20.86
C ALA A 93 2.56 3.09 21.27
N HIS A 94 3.21 4.04 20.57
CA HIS A 94 3.20 5.47 20.89
C HIS A 94 2.70 6.36 19.74
N ARG A 95 2.51 5.82 18.53
CA ARG A 95 1.67 6.46 17.53
C ARG A 95 0.26 6.38 18.09
N THR A 96 -0.34 7.54 18.38
CA THR A 96 -1.78 7.63 18.62
C THR A 96 -2.45 6.79 17.55
N ALA A 97 -3.11 5.71 17.96
CA ALA A 97 -3.89 4.86 17.08
C ALA A 97 -4.62 5.78 16.10
N LYS A 98 -4.42 5.57 14.79
CA LYS A 98 -5.14 6.28 13.72
C LYS A 98 -6.57 6.42 14.21
N SER A 99 -7.01 7.66 14.49
CA SER A 99 -8.24 7.97 15.23
C SER A 99 -9.30 6.92 14.91
N MET A 100 -9.48 5.95 15.80
CA MET A 100 -10.50 4.93 15.63
C MET A 100 -11.80 5.66 15.93
N ASN A 101 -12.40 6.22 14.89
CA ASN A 101 -13.72 6.78 14.98
C ASN A 101 -14.66 5.59 15.21
N THR A 102 -15.04 5.37 16.47
CA THR A 102 -16.10 4.41 16.80
C THR A 102 -17.41 4.99 16.27
N PHE A 103 -17.95 4.40 15.20
CA PHE A 103 -19.25 4.76 14.66
C PHE A 103 -20.33 3.88 15.30
N ASN A 104 -21.10 4.42 16.23
CA ASN A 104 -22.28 3.75 16.78
C ASN A 104 -23.47 3.93 15.83
N ILE A 105 -23.77 2.91 15.01
CA ILE A 105 -24.92 2.95 14.11
C ILE A 105 -26.10 2.22 14.75
N GLY A 106 -27.14 2.99 15.14
CA GLY A 106 -28.31 2.46 15.85
C GLY A 106 -29.23 1.57 15.00
N SER A 107 -29.36 1.85 13.69
CA SER A 107 -30.05 1.00 12.73
C SER A 107 -29.70 1.41 11.31
N VAL A 108 -29.48 0.44 10.42
CA VAL A 108 -29.27 0.66 8.99
C VAL A 108 -30.42 0.03 8.23
N SER A 109 -31.16 0.85 7.48
CA SER A 109 -32.18 0.39 6.53
C SER A 109 -31.85 0.96 5.15
N GLY A 110 -30.90 0.32 4.47
CA GLY A 110 -30.48 0.67 3.12
C GLY A 110 -29.89 -0.55 2.42
N GLU A 111 -30.08 -0.65 1.11
CA GLU A 111 -29.64 -1.80 0.31
C GLU A 111 -28.11 -1.82 0.09
N GLN A 112 -27.44 -0.67 0.28
CA GLN A 112 -26.00 -0.49 0.06
C GLN A 112 -25.43 0.45 1.14
N VAL A 113 -24.63 -0.08 2.08
CA VAL A 113 -23.97 0.72 3.13
C VAL A 113 -22.49 0.39 3.21
N GLN A 114 -21.65 1.41 3.16
CA GLN A 114 -20.20 1.32 3.31
C GLN A 114 -19.72 2.29 4.40
N ILE A 115 -18.84 1.85 5.28
CA ILE A 115 -18.34 2.61 6.44
C ILE A 115 -16.82 2.45 6.48
N GLY A 116 -16.07 3.54 6.54
CA GLY A 116 -14.59 3.56 6.53
C GLY A 116 -13.97 4.44 5.44
N GLU A 117 -12.63 4.48 5.36
CA GLU A 117 -11.84 5.27 4.40
C GLU A 117 -11.39 4.39 3.22
N SER A 118 -11.38 4.92 2.00
CA SER A 118 -11.03 4.19 0.75
C SER A 118 -11.94 3.01 0.40
N ASN A 119 -13.24 3.12 0.69
CA ASN A 119 -14.22 2.15 0.22
C ASN A 119 -14.52 2.35 -1.27
N HIS A 120 -14.49 1.27 -2.04
CA HIS A 120 -14.94 1.24 -3.43
C HIS A 120 -16.21 0.39 -3.50
N MET A 121 -17.33 0.97 -3.92
CA MET A 121 -18.59 0.22 -4.10
C MET A 121 -18.68 -0.29 -5.54
N LEU A 122 -18.55 -1.60 -5.69
CA LEU A 122 -18.89 -2.29 -6.93
C LEU A 122 -20.39 -2.59 -6.89
N VAL A 123 -21.17 -1.80 -7.62
CA VAL A 123 -22.60 -2.05 -7.83
C VAL A 123 -22.76 -2.78 -9.16
N ASN A 124 -23.14 -4.05 -9.09
CA ASN A 124 -23.48 -4.85 -10.26
C ASN A 124 -24.97 -4.69 -10.55
N ILE A 125 -25.31 -3.85 -11.52
CA ILE A 125 -26.67 -3.69 -12.03
C ILE A 125 -26.79 -4.30 -13.43
N SER A 126 -27.86 -5.04 -13.67
CA SER A 126 -28.16 -5.55 -15.01
C SER A 126 -28.59 -4.39 -15.92
N ILE A 127 -28.26 -4.45 -17.22
CA ILE A 127 -28.69 -3.42 -18.17
C ILE A 127 -30.22 -3.26 -18.21
N THR A 128 -30.96 -4.36 -18.00
CA THR A 128 -32.42 -4.37 -17.90
C THR A 128 -32.92 -3.57 -16.71
N GLU A 129 -32.34 -3.80 -15.54
CA GLU A 129 -32.71 -3.09 -14.30
C GLU A 129 -32.43 -1.59 -14.41
N LEU A 130 -31.30 -1.21 -15.03
CA LEU A 130 -30.98 0.19 -15.30
C LEU A 130 -32.06 0.84 -16.19
N VAL A 131 -32.43 0.16 -17.27
CA VAL A 131 -33.45 0.63 -18.22
C VAL A 131 -34.81 0.77 -17.54
N GLU A 132 -35.24 -0.21 -16.76
CA GLU A 132 -36.51 -0.16 -16.02
C GLU A 132 -36.53 0.99 -15.01
N LYS A 133 -35.43 1.22 -14.27
CA LYS A 133 -35.36 2.33 -13.31
C LYS A 133 -35.42 3.69 -14.02
N VAL A 134 -34.73 3.84 -15.15
CA VAL A 134 -34.78 5.09 -15.96
C VAL A 134 -36.16 5.29 -16.58
N ALA A 135 -36.79 4.23 -17.10
CA ALA A 135 -38.15 4.25 -17.63
C ALA A 135 -39.16 4.72 -16.57
N ASN A 136 -38.98 4.30 -15.31
CA ASN A 136 -39.84 4.67 -14.19
C ASN A 136 -39.48 6.01 -13.52
N SER A 137 -38.33 6.62 -13.86
CA SER A 137 -37.87 7.87 -13.23
C SER A 137 -38.66 9.12 -13.63
N GLY A 138 -39.53 9.03 -14.64
CA GLY A 138 -40.32 10.16 -15.14
C GLY A 138 -39.52 11.27 -15.85
N ASP A 139 -38.21 11.10 -16.02
CA ASP A 139 -37.33 12.07 -16.67
C ASP A 139 -37.25 11.79 -18.19
N PRO A 140 -37.84 12.64 -19.04
CA PRO A 140 -37.86 12.42 -20.49
C PRO A 140 -36.49 12.57 -21.14
N GLN A 141 -35.59 13.37 -20.55
CA GLN A 141 -34.25 13.57 -21.08
C GLN A 141 -33.39 12.32 -20.83
N ALA A 142 -33.44 11.77 -19.61
CA ALA A 142 -32.72 10.54 -19.27
C ALA A 142 -33.14 9.36 -20.15
N LYS A 143 -34.45 9.21 -20.40
CA LYS A 143 -34.98 8.21 -21.33
C LYS A 143 -34.45 8.39 -22.75
N SER A 144 -34.47 9.62 -23.25
CA SER A 144 -33.98 9.94 -24.60
C SER A 144 -32.49 9.62 -24.76
N MET A 145 -31.67 10.00 -23.78
CA MET A 145 -30.23 9.69 -23.81
C MET A 145 -29.96 8.19 -23.72
N LEU A 146 -30.68 7.47 -22.87
CA LEU A 146 -30.54 6.02 -22.77
C LEU A 146 -31.00 5.32 -24.06
N LYS A 147 -32.05 5.82 -24.71
CA LYS A 147 -32.49 5.36 -26.03
C LYS A 147 -31.38 5.53 -27.07
N GLN A 148 -30.78 6.70 -27.16
CA GLN A 148 -29.66 6.95 -28.08
C GLN A 148 -28.45 6.06 -27.78
N LEU A 149 -28.18 5.76 -26.51
CA LEU A 149 -27.11 4.85 -26.11
C LEU A 149 -27.39 3.42 -26.58
N LEU A 150 -28.63 2.92 -26.43
CA LEU A 150 -29.02 1.59 -26.89
C LEU A 150 -29.08 1.46 -28.41
N GLU A 151 -29.36 2.57 -29.13
CA GLU A 151 -29.34 2.64 -30.60
C GLU A 151 -27.91 2.74 -31.17
N ASN A 152 -26.90 2.99 -30.34
CA ASN A 152 -25.51 3.01 -30.77
C ASN A 152 -25.09 1.61 -31.26
N SER A 153 -24.52 1.52 -32.46
CA SER A 153 -24.16 0.24 -33.09
C SER A 153 -23.19 -0.61 -32.25
N THR A 154 -22.27 0.00 -31.51
CA THR A 154 -21.34 -0.71 -30.62
C THR A 154 -22.08 -1.30 -29.42
N VAL A 155 -22.94 -0.50 -28.78
CA VAL A 155 -23.74 -0.96 -27.62
C VAL A 155 -24.76 -2.02 -28.05
N ALA A 156 -25.46 -1.78 -29.17
CA ALA A 156 -26.38 -2.75 -29.76
C ALA A 156 -25.69 -4.07 -30.13
N SER A 157 -24.41 -4.05 -30.50
CA SER A 157 -23.63 -5.27 -30.76
C SER A 157 -23.30 -6.05 -29.48
N ILE A 158 -23.14 -5.36 -28.34
CA ILE A 158 -22.86 -5.98 -27.04
C ILE A 158 -24.15 -6.55 -26.43
N VAL A 159 -25.26 -5.80 -26.51
CA VAL A 159 -26.57 -6.20 -25.97
C VAL A 159 -27.29 -7.17 -26.91
N GLY A 160 -26.96 -7.14 -28.20
CA GLY A 160 -27.50 -8.02 -29.23
C GLY A 160 -29.01 -7.82 -29.44
N ALA A 161 -29.72 -8.93 -29.65
CA ALA A 161 -31.17 -8.95 -29.85
C ALA A 161 -31.96 -8.37 -28.65
N GLY A 162 -31.34 -8.24 -27.47
CA GLY A 162 -31.94 -7.62 -26.31
C GLY A 162 -32.14 -6.11 -26.44
N ALA A 163 -31.43 -5.43 -27.33
CA ALA A 163 -31.51 -3.97 -27.47
C ALA A 163 -32.92 -3.51 -27.85
N SER A 164 -33.59 -4.21 -28.78
CA SER A 164 -34.97 -3.89 -29.18
C SER A 164 -35.98 -4.09 -28.04
N ALA A 165 -35.78 -5.07 -27.17
CA ALA A 165 -36.63 -5.29 -26.00
C ALA A 165 -36.46 -4.17 -24.97
N LEU A 166 -35.23 -3.74 -24.71
CA LEU A 166 -34.92 -2.63 -23.80
C LEU A 166 -35.46 -1.29 -24.33
N LEU A 167 -35.34 -1.05 -25.63
CA LEU A 167 -35.90 0.13 -26.28
C LEU A 167 -37.43 0.18 -26.17
N GLY A 168 -38.11 -0.97 -26.11
CA GLY A 168 -39.56 -1.04 -25.89
C GLY A 168 -40.01 -0.69 -24.47
N LEU A 169 -39.09 -0.65 -23.50
CA LEU A 169 -39.37 -0.29 -22.11
C LEU A 169 -39.23 1.22 -21.84
N LEU A 170 -38.61 1.99 -22.75
CA LEU A 170 -38.31 3.43 -22.60
C LEU A 170 -39.34 4.33 -23.25
#